data_AF-A0A660M329-F1
#
_entry.id   AF-A0A660M329-F1
#
_cell.length_a   1.000
_cell.length_b   1.000
_cell.length_c   1.000
_cell.angle_alpha   90.00
_cell.angle_beta   90.00
_cell.angle_gamma   90.00
#
_symmetry.space_group_name_H-M   'P 1'
#
loop_
_entity.id
_entity.type
_entity.pdbx_description
1 polymer ?
#
loop_
_entity_poly.entity_id
_entity_poly.type
_entity_poly.pdbx_seq_one_letter_code
_entity_poly.pdbx_strand_id
1 'polypeptide(L)'
;MMNEDILNELKKLNRNVSAMLAITVDRHLRDTDLAKPRPRSIDHMLADLGLTGTEIAKLLGKTRQAVSIALNKDRQTVKRKTNTKDAEQPVNDEERK
;
A
#
# COMPACT_ATOMS: atom_id res chain seq x y z
N MET A 1 30.80 19.48 10.78
CA MET A 1 30.83 18.10 10.23
C MET A 1 30.22 17.10 11.20
N MET A 2 30.72 16.96 12.44
CA MET A 2 30.25 15.93 13.39
C MET A 2 28.72 15.89 13.67
N ASN A 3 28.04 17.05 13.65
CA ASN A 3 26.58 17.10 13.86
C ASN A 3 25.76 16.60 12.65
N GLU A 4 26.27 16.74 11.43
CA GLU A 4 25.62 16.23 10.21
C GLU A 4 25.67 14.70 10.18
N ASP A 5 26.79 14.12 10.61
CA ASP A 5 26.97 12.67 10.70
C ASP A 5 26.02 12.05 11.74
N ILE A 6 25.92 12.68 12.92
CA ILE A 6 24.97 12.27 13.96
C ILE A 6 23.53 12.37 13.47
N LEU A 7 23.17 13.48 12.79
CA LEU A 7 21.85 13.65 12.21
C LEU A 7 21.52 12.56 11.18
N ASN A 8 22.50 12.20 10.35
CA ASN A 8 22.36 11.12 9.37
C ASN A 8 22.19 9.75 10.02
N GLU A 9 22.94 9.45 11.07
CA GLU A 9 22.77 8.20 11.83
C GLU A 9 21.42 8.13 12.55
N LEU A 10 20.94 9.25 13.11
CA LEU A 10 19.61 9.32 13.71
C LEU A 10 18.50 9.13 12.67
N LYS A 11 18.66 9.69 11.46
CA LYS A 11 17.72 9.47 10.35
C LYS A 11 17.70 8.00 9.92
N LYS A 12 18.87 7.35 9.82
CA LYS A 12 18.97 5.92 9.51
C LYS A 12 18.30 5.07 10.59
N LEU A 13 18.56 5.36 11.87
CA LEU A 13 17.94 4.66 13.00
C LEU A 13 16.42 4.79 12.97
N ASN A 14 15.91 6.02 12.82
CA ASN A 14 14.47 6.28 12.78
C ASN A 14 13.78 5.51 11.65
N ARG A 15 14.41 5.45 10.47
CA ARG A 15 13.92 4.70 9.31
C ARG A 15 13.88 3.20 9.56
N ASN A 16 14.92 2.64 10.18
CA ASN A 16 14.96 1.21 10.55
C ASN A 16 13.88 0.85 11.57
N VAL A 17 13.72 1.66 12.62
CA VAL A 17 12.71 1.45 13.65
C VAL A 17 11.30 1.58 13.07
N SER A 18 11.06 2.58 12.22
CA SER A 18 9.76 2.77 11.56
C SER A 18 9.42 1.60 10.62
N ALA A 19 10.41 1.08 9.88
CA ALA A 19 10.23 -0.08 9.03
C ALA A 19 9.89 -1.34 9.86
N MET A 20 10.59 -1.57 10.99
CA MET A 20 10.29 -2.67 11.90
C MET A 20 8.89 -2.58 12.49
N LEU A 21 8.46 -1.38 12.89
CA LEU A 21 7.11 -1.14 13.40
C LEU A 21 6.06 -1.44 12.34
N ALA A 22 6.24 -0.94 11.11
CA ALA A 22 5.33 -1.20 10.00
C ALA A 22 5.19 -2.70 9.70
N ILE A 23 6.31 -3.45 9.69
CA ILE A 23 6.30 -4.91 9.50
C ILE A 23 5.54 -5.60 10.63
N THR A 24 5.80 -5.21 11.87
CA THR A 24 5.17 -5.82 13.06
C THR A 24 3.66 -5.58 13.08
N VAL A 25 3.24 -4.35 12.78
CA VAL A 25 1.82 -3.97 12.73
C VAL A 25 1.12 -4.66 11.57
N ASP A 26 1.73 -4.71 10.37
CA ASP A 26 1.16 -5.44 9.22
C ASP A 26 0.93 -6.92 9.56
N ARG A 27 1.92 -7.57 10.20
CA ARG A 27 1.78 -8.95 10.64
C ARG A 27 0.65 -9.11 11.65
N HIS A 28 0.60 -8.26 12.67
CA HIS A 28 -0.44 -8.32 13.70
C HIS A 28 -1.85 -8.11 13.11
N LEU A 29 -2.01 -7.18 12.17
CA LEU A 29 -3.28 -6.92 11.50
C LEU A 29 -3.75 -8.08 10.61
N ARG A 30 -2.81 -8.83 10.00
CA ARG A 30 -3.13 -10.06 9.25
C ARG A 30 -3.49 -11.22 10.17
N ASP A 31 -2.77 -11.38 11.28
CA ASP A 31 -2.98 -12.47 12.24
C ASP A 31 -4.32 -12.31 13.00
N THR A 32 -4.78 -11.07 13.22
CA THR A 32 -6.01 -10.77 13.97
C THR A 32 -7.27 -10.63 13.10
N ASP A 33 -7.15 -10.75 11.77
CA ASP A 33 -8.24 -10.56 10.78
C ASP A 33 -9.03 -9.23 10.94
N LEU A 34 -8.45 -8.26 11.68
CA LEU A 34 -9.04 -6.96 11.97
C LEU A 34 -9.05 -6.05 10.72
N ALA A 35 -8.17 -6.33 9.77
CA ALA A 35 -7.99 -5.55 8.55
C ALA A 35 -8.82 -6.11 7.39
N LYS A 36 -10.13 -5.82 7.36
CA LYS A 36 -10.96 -5.97 6.15
C LYS A 36 -11.48 -4.61 5.67
N PRO A 37 -11.53 -4.33 4.34
CA PRO A 37 -11.35 -5.27 3.23
C PRO A 37 -10.09 -5.07 2.37
N ARG A 38 -9.20 -4.09 2.63
CA ARG A 38 -7.96 -3.93 1.84
C ARG A 38 -6.78 -3.52 2.72
N PRO A 39 -5.90 -4.44 3.11
CA PRO A 39 -4.63 -4.05 3.74
C PRO A 39 -3.84 -3.20 2.75
N ARG A 40 -3.39 -2.01 3.18
CA ARG A 40 -2.42 -1.20 2.44
C ARG A 40 -1.15 -2.04 2.28
N SER A 41 -0.60 -2.13 1.07
CA SER A 41 0.56 -2.98 0.85
C SER A 41 1.74 -2.52 1.72
N ILE A 42 2.49 -3.48 2.28
CA ILE A 42 3.71 -3.18 3.04
C ILE A 42 4.72 -2.38 2.20
N ASP A 43 4.72 -2.59 0.89
CA ASP A 43 5.50 -1.82 -0.07
C ASP A 43 5.13 -0.32 -0.02
N HIS A 44 3.83 0.01 0.12
CA HIS A 44 3.37 1.39 0.29
C HIS A 44 3.75 1.97 1.66
N MET A 45 3.61 1.21 2.74
CA MET A 45 3.98 1.68 4.08
C MET A 45 5.48 2.01 4.16
N LEU A 46 6.33 1.20 3.53
CA LEU A 46 7.76 1.48 3.46
C LEU A 46 8.08 2.66 2.53
N ALA A 47 7.33 2.83 1.44
CA ALA A 47 7.49 4.00 0.57
C ALA A 47 7.11 5.32 1.29
N ASP A 48 6.07 5.32 2.13
CA ASP A 48 5.67 6.50 2.91
C ASP A 48 6.73 6.93 3.94
N LEU A 49 7.55 5.97 4.41
CA LEU A 49 8.72 6.22 5.25
C LEU A 49 9.94 6.75 4.46
N GLY A 50 9.75 7.03 3.16
CA GLY A 50 10.77 7.54 2.25
C GLY A 50 11.73 6.48 1.72
N LEU A 51 11.42 5.18 1.86
CA LEU A 51 12.26 4.13 1.28
C LEU A 51 12.17 4.12 -0.25
N THR A 52 13.33 4.00 -0.90
CA THR A 52 13.36 3.81 -2.35
C THR A 52 12.91 2.38 -2.67
N GLY A 53 12.31 2.18 -3.85
CA GLY A 53 11.89 0.83 -4.29
C GLY A 53 13.04 -0.20 -4.31
N THR A 54 14.29 0.27 -4.35
CA THR A 54 15.48 -0.58 -4.28
C THR A 54 15.77 -1.09 -2.86
N GLU A 55 15.53 -0.27 -1.86
CA GLU A 55 15.70 -0.62 -0.44
C GLU A 55 14.53 -1.47 0.03
N ILE A 56 13.32 -1.15 -0.43
CA ILE A 56 12.11 -1.97 -0.19
C ILE A 56 12.30 -3.39 -0.75
N ALA A 57 12.81 -3.50 -1.98
CA ALA A 57 13.12 -4.78 -2.61
C ALA A 57 14.10 -5.62 -1.77
N LYS A 58 15.17 -4.99 -1.27
CA LYS A 58 16.15 -5.66 -0.38
C LYS A 58 15.53 -6.09 0.94
N LEU A 59 14.75 -5.23 1.59
CA LEU A 59 14.14 -5.49 2.89
C LEU A 59 13.08 -6.58 2.86
N LEU A 60 12.30 -6.63 1.78
CA LEU A 60 11.20 -7.60 1.63
C LEU A 60 11.61 -8.86 0.85
N GLY A 61 12.86 -8.97 0.39
CA GLY A 61 13.33 -10.09 -0.44
C GLY A 61 12.62 -10.17 -1.81
N LYS A 62 12.05 -9.05 -2.29
CA LYS A 62 11.30 -8.96 -3.55
C LYS A 62 12.16 -8.41 -4.68
N THR A 63 11.78 -8.69 -5.93
CA THR A 63 12.40 -8.01 -7.08
C THR A 63 11.92 -6.56 -7.18
N ARG A 64 12.75 -5.67 -7.74
CA ARG A 64 12.38 -4.25 -7.95
C ARG A 64 11.09 -4.10 -8.79
N GLN A 65 10.89 -5.00 -9.75
CA GLN A 65 9.68 -5.03 -10.58
C GLN A 65 8.44 -5.37 -9.73
N ALA A 66 8.52 -6.35 -8.83
CA ALA A 66 7.43 -6.70 -7.93
C ALA A 66 7.04 -5.54 -6.99
N VAL A 67 8.03 -4.79 -6.50
CA VAL A 67 7.80 -3.58 -5.69
C VAL A 67 7.14 -2.48 -6.53
N SER A 68 7.62 -2.24 -7.76
CA SER A 68 7.01 -1.25 -8.66
C SER A 68 5.56 -1.59 -9.01
N ILE A 69 5.26 -2.86 -9.24
CA ILE A 69 3.90 -3.34 -9.48
C ILE A 69 3.04 -3.11 -8.23
N ALA A 70 3.53 -3.47 -7.04
CA ALA A 70 2.80 -3.29 -5.79
C ALA A 70 2.45 -1.81 -5.50
N LEU A 71 3.39 -0.89 -5.78
CA LEU A 71 3.19 0.55 -5.63
C LEU A 71 2.20 1.15 -6.65
N ASN A 72 2.03 0.50 -7.80
CA ASN A 72 1.13 0.96 -8.87
C ASN A 72 -0.26 0.28 -8.83
N LYS A 73 -0.39 -0.88 -8.17
CA LYS A 73 -1.61 -1.70 -8.16
C LYS A 73 -2.79 -1.01 -7.47
N ASP A 74 -2.53 -0.19 -6.45
CA ASP A 74 -3.61 0.51 -5.73
C ASP A 74 -4.13 1.73 -6.50
N ARG A 75 -3.30 2.40 -7.31
CA ARG A 75 -3.73 3.53 -8.17
C ARG A 75 -4.77 3.14 -9.22
N GLN A 76 -4.74 1.91 -9.74
CA GLN A 76 -5.70 1.47 -10.76
C GLN A 76 -7.07 1.08 -10.20
N THR A 77 -7.17 0.72 -8.92
CA THR A 77 -8.46 0.28 -8.34
C THR A 77 -9.43 1.44 -8.09
N VAL A 78 -8.92 2.66 -7.93
CA VAL A 78 -9.76 3.87 -7.77
C VAL A 78 -10.38 4.30 -9.11
N LYS A 79 -9.64 4.19 -10.22
CA LYS A 79 -10.15 4.58 -11.55
C LYS A 79 -11.22 3.64 -12.12
N ARG A 80 -11.34 2.42 -11.59
CA ARG A 80 -12.26 1.42 -12.13
C ARG A 80 -13.68 1.49 -11.54
N LYS A 81 -13.90 2.29 -10.49
CA LYS A 81 -15.22 2.46 -9.84
C LYS A 81 -16.09 3.58 -10.43
N THR A 82 -15.58 4.39 -11.35
CA THR A 82 -16.34 5.50 -11.95
C THR A 82 -17.02 5.16 -13.27
N ASN A 83 -16.84 3.97 -13.84
CA ASN A 83 -17.39 3.60 -15.16
C ASN A 83 -18.51 2.53 -15.12
N THR A 84 -19.26 2.41 -14.01
CA THR A 84 -20.35 1.40 -13.93
C THR A 84 -21.56 1.93 -13.16
N LYS A 85 -21.97 3.16 -13.48
CA LYS A 85 -23.30 3.70 -13.15
C LYS A 85 -23.80 4.42 -14.39
N ASP A 86 -24.25 3.67 -15.38
CA ASP A 86 -25.09 4.13 -16.50
C ASP A 86 -25.42 2.90 -17.37
N ALA A 87 -26.18 1.97 -16.80
CA ALA A 87 -26.88 0.92 -17.54
C ALA A 87 -28.06 0.40 -16.68
N GLU A 88 -28.89 1.32 -16.18
CA GLU A 88 -30.24 0.97 -15.76
C GLU A 88 -31.09 0.87 -17.04
N GLN A 89 -31.34 -0.36 -17.48
CA GLN A 89 -32.42 -0.66 -18.43
C GLN A 89 -33.75 -0.35 -17.73
N PRO A 90 -34.64 0.49 -18.29
CA PRO A 90 -36.00 0.55 -17.79
C PRO A 90 -36.75 -0.69 -18.29
N VAL A 91 -37.04 -1.60 -17.36
CA VAL A 91 -38.08 -2.61 -17.51
C VAL A 91 -39.42 -1.90 -17.31
N ASN A 92 -40.20 -1.72 -18.38
CA ASN A 92 -41.62 -1.41 -18.24
C ASN A 92 -42.42 -2.65 -18.64
N ASP A 93 -42.80 -3.41 -17.62
CA ASP A 93 -43.99 -4.26 -17.64
C ASP A 93 -45.21 -3.33 -17.55
N GLU A 94 -45.99 -3.22 -18.64
CA GLU A 94 -47.37 -2.74 -18.56
C GLU A 94 -48.33 -3.80 -19.10
N GLU A 95 -48.97 -4.42 -18.11
CA GLU A 95 -50.39 -4.76 -18.02
C GLU A 95 -51.02 -5.83 -18.94
N ARG A 96 -51.37 -6.93 -18.26
CA ARG A 96 -52.55 -7.77 -18.51
C ARG A 96 -53.81 -6.92 -18.76
N LYS A 97 -54.45 -7.09 -19.91
CA LYS A 97 -55.80 -7.71 -20.06
C LYS A 97 -56.20 -7.82 -21.52
#